data_AF-X1JLQ7-F1
#
_entry.id   AF-X1JLQ7-F1
#
_cell.length_a   1.000
_cell.length_b   1.000
_cell.length_c   1.000
_cell.angle_alpha   90.00
_cell.angle_beta   90.00
_cell.angle_gamma   90.00
#
_symmetry.space_group_name_H-M   'P 1'
#
loop_
_entity.id
_entity.type
_entity.pdbx_description
1 polymer ?
#
loop_
_entity_poly.entity_id
_entity_poly.type
_entity_poly.pdbx_seq_one_letter_code
_entity_poly.pdbx_strand_id
1 'polypeptide(L)'
;MPNKAVDLAITLVAATERQLLPGNPARIYALIVNDGAEAVYLGMSAPAVQNRGIRLNQNGGSYEINAVNPWHGEIRAISAGTPAVLIVEW
;
A
#
# COMPACT_ATOMS: atom_id res chain seq x y z
N MET A 1 -1.72 0.32 -20.97
CA MET A 1 -2.19 0.43 -19.58
C MET A 1 -1.01 0.06 -18.70
N PRO A 2 -0.68 0.83 -17.65
CA PRO A 2 0.31 0.33 -16.67
C PRO A 2 -0.14 -1.06 -16.21
N ASN A 3 0.80 -1.99 -16.06
CA ASN A 3 0.48 -3.36 -15.65
C ASN A 3 -0.28 -3.31 -14.32
N LYS A 4 -1.53 -3.79 -14.33
CA LYS A 4 -2.36 -3.86 -13.13
C LYS A 4 -1.68 -4.77 -12.12
N ALA A 5 -1.61 -4.36 -10.86
CA ALA A 5 -1.12 -5.22 -9.79
C ALA A 5 -2.20 -6.24 -9.43
N VAL A 6 -2.08 -7.48 -9.93
CA VAL A 6 -2.97 -8.60 -9.54
C VAL A 6 -2.13 -9.59 -8.77
N ASP A 7 -2.55 -9.90 -7.54
CA ASP A 7 -1.85 -10.80 -6.60
C ASP A 7 -0.37 -10.43 -6.39
N LEU A 8 -0.09 -9.13 -6.38
CA LEU A 8 1.28 -8.64 -6.20
C LEU A 8 1.63 -8.61 -4.72
N ALA A 9 2.57 -9.47 -4.31
CA ALA A 9 3.15 -9.46 -2.98
C ALA A 9 4.45 -8.65 -2.96
N ILE A 10 4.54 -7.67 -2.07
CA ILE A 10 5.72 -6.84 -1.85
C ILE A 10 6.19 -6.98 -0.40
N THR A 11 7.42 -7.44 -0.21
CA THR A 11 8.07 -7.41 1.11
C THR A 11 8.71 -6.05 1.35
N LEU A 12 8.37 -5.40 2.47
CA LEU A 12 9.01 -4.15 2.88
C LEU A 12 10.40 -4.41 3.49
N VAL A 13 11.20 -3.34 3.57
CA VAL A 13 12.47 -3.34 4.29
C VAL A 13 12.34 -2.44 5.51
N ALA A 14 12.95 -2.84 6.62
CA ALA A 14 12.89 -2.10 7.88
C ALA A 14 13.31 -0.62 7.69
N ALA A 15 12.45 0.29 8.16
CA ALA A 15 12.64 1.74 8.16
C ALA A 15 12.97 2.36 6.78
N THR A 16 12.70 1.65 5.69
CA THR A 16 12.89 2.14 4.32
C THR A 16 11.53 2.17 3.63
N GLU A 17 11.13 3.34 3.13
CA GLU A 17 9.90 3.40 2.34
C GLU A 17 10.04 2.68 1.00
N ARG A 18 8.92 2.15 0.51
CA ARG A 18 8.84 1.47 -0.78
C ARG A 18 7.56 1.87 -1.49
N GLN A 19 7.64 2.11 -2.79
CA GLN A 19 6.47 2.28 -3.63
C GLN A 19 5.74 0.95 -3.77
N LEU A 20 4.45 0.94 -3.44
CA LEU A 20 3.56 -0.21 -3.62
C LEU A 20 2.85 -0.16 -4.98
N LEU A 21 2.28 1.00 -5.29
CA LEU A 21 1.58 1.25 -6.55
C LEU A 21 2.05 2.57 -7.17
N PRO A 22 2.32 2.62 -8.49
CA PRO A 22 2.53 3.89 -9.18
C PRO A 22 1.23 4.71 -9.27
N GLY A 23 1.33 5.97 -9.67
CA GLY A 23 0.13 6.74 -10.05
C GLY A 23 -0.59 6.10 -11.24
N ASN A 24 -1.91 6.00 -11.15
CA ASN A 24 -2.76 5.43 -12.19
C ASN A 24 -4.08 6.22 -12.31
N PRO A 25 -4.22 7.10 -13.32
CA PRO A 25 -5.46 7.84 -13.58
C PRO A 25 -6.67 6.94 -13.90
N ALA A 26 -6.44 5.69 -14.31
CA ALA A 26 -7.50 4.74 -14.66
C ALA A 26 -7.84 3.76 -13.52
N ARG A 27 -7.23 3.90 -12.33
CA ARG A 27 -7.53 3.04 -11.18
C ARG A 27 -8.99 3.20 -10.76
N ILE A 28 -9.74 2.10 -10.83
CA ILE A 28 -11.12 2.03 -10.33
C ILE A 28 -11.19 1.32 -8.98
N TYR A 29 -10.18 0.49 -8.69
CA TYR A 29 -10.10 -0.26 -7.45
C TYR A 29 -8.65 -0.50 -7.04
N ALA A 30 -8.37 -0.47 -5.74
CA ALA A 30 -7.20 -1.14 -5.19
C ALA A 30 -7.47 -1.66 -3.78
N LEU A 31 -6.93 -2.81 -3.44
CA LEU A 31 -6.91 -3.37 -2.10
C LEU A 31 -5.46 -3.62 -1.72
N ILE A 32 -5.07 -3.09 -0.55
CA ILE A 32 -3.74 -3.25 0.02
C ILE A 32 -3.92 -3.94 1.35
N VAL A 33 -3.31 -5.11 1.53
CA VAL A 33 -3.43 -5.94 2.74
C VAL A 33 -2.06 -6.15 3.35
N ASN A 34 -1.95 -5.92 4.65
CA ASN A 34 -0.75 -6.24 5.43
C ASN A 34 -0.82 -7.68 5.96
N ASP A 35 -0.24 -8.61 5.22
CA ASP A 35 -0.15 -10.02 5.62
C ASP A 35 1.07 -10.30 6.53
N GLY A 36 1.82 -9.26 6.90
CA GLY A 36 2.98 -9.38 7.77
C GLY A 36 2.69 -9.18 9.26
N ALA A 37 3.71 -9.47 10.06
CA ALA A 37 3.66 -9.42 11.53
C ALA A 37 3.89 -8.01 12.12
N GLU A 38 4.19 -7.01 11.29
CA GLU A 38 4.52 -5.65 11.72
C GLU A 38 3.53 -4.65 11.14
N ALA A 39 3.26 -3.56 11.86
CA ALA A 39 2.42 -2.49 11.34
C ALA A 39 3.03 -1.85 10.09
N VAL A 40 2.17 -1.49 9.14
CA VAL A 40 2.54 -0.80 7.90
C VAL A 40 1.86 0.57 7.86
N TYR A 41 2.58 1.60 7.44
CA TYR A 41 2.07 2.96 7.27
C TYR A 41 2.10 3.36 5.80
N LEU A 42 0.97 3.78 5.28
CA LEU A 42 0.82 4.22 3.89
C LEU A 42 1.03 5.74 3.77
N GLY A 43 1.89 6.12 2.83
CA GLY A 43 2.03 7.48 2.34
C GLY A 43 1.23 7.65 1.05
N MET A 44 0.29 8.61 1.06
CA MET A 44 -0.48 9.05 -0.10
C MET A 44 -0.13 10.53 -0.32
N SER A 45 0.20 10.91 -1.56
CA SER A 45 0.69 12.25 -1.96
C SER A 45 2.04 12.69 -1.38
N ALA A 46 2.68 11.87 -0.55
CA ALA A 46 3.93 12.16 0.11
C ALA A 46 4.67 10.86 0.44
N PRO A 47 5.99 10.93 0.70
CA PRO A 47 6.76 9.81 1.23
C PRO A 47 6.09 9.16 2.44
N ALA A 48 6.16 7.83 2.52
CA ALA A 48 5.67 7.08 3.66
C ALA A 48 6.62 7.28 4.85
N VAL A 49 6.09 7.75 5.98
CA VAL A 49 6.84 8.00 7.21
C VAL A 49 6.22 7.17 8.32
N GLN A 50 7.06 6.55 9.16
CA GLN A 50 6.56 5.78 10.29
C GLN A 50 5.63 6.61 11.17
N ASN A 51 4.58 5.96 11.69
CA ASN A 51 3.58 6.56 12.59
C ASN A 51 2.82 7.75 11.96
N ARG A 52 2.75 7.84 10.63
CA ARG A 52 2.01 8.87 9.88
C ARG A 52 1.19 8.25 8.76
N GLY A 53 0.12 8.95 8.34
CA GLY A 53 -0.75 8.49 7.27
C GLY A 53 -1.71 7.38 7.70
N ILE A 54 -1.98 6.44 6.80
CA ILE A 54 -2.93 5.35 7.04
C ILE A 54 -2.17 4.15 7.60
N ARG A 55 -2.55 3.69 8.80
CA ARG A 55 -1.97 2.50 9.42
C ARG A 55 -2.75 1.25 9.01
N LEU A 56 -2.03 0.26 8.49
CA LEU A 56 -2.50 -1.12 8.35
C LEU A 56 -1.99 -1.92 9.55
N ASN A 57 -2.92 -2.45 10.34
CA ASN A 57 -2.57 -3.36 11.42
C ASN A 57 -1.91 -4.64 10.86
N GLN A 58 -1.02 -5.22 11.65
CA GLN A 58 -0.42 -6.52 11.33
C GLN A 58 -1.49 -7.62 11.23
N ASN A 59 -1.17 -8.70 10.52
CA ASN A 59 -2.01 -9.88 10.39
C ASN A 59 -3.40 -9.61 9.75
N GLY A 60 -3.41 -8.95 8.59
CA GLY A 60 -4.60 -8.81 7.74
C GLY A 60 -5.26 -7.43 7.75
N GLY A 61 -4.65 -6.42 8.38
CA GLY A 61 -5.13 -5.04 8.26
C GLY A 61 -5.08 -4.57 6.81
N SER A 62 -6.15 -3.92 6.32
CA SER A 62 -6.27 -3.57 4.92
C SER A 62 -6.79 -2.16 4.69
N TYR A 63 -6.51 -1.64 3.49
CA TYR A 63 -7.06 -0.39 2.99
C TYR A 63 -7.56 -0.60 1.56
N GLU A 64 -8.82 -0.24 1.34
CA GLU A 64 -9.50 -0.36 0.06
C GLU A 64 -9.70 1.03 -0.54
N ILE A 65 -9.39 1.15 -1.83
CA ILE A 65 -9.71 2.28 -2.71
C ILE A 65 -10.81 1.80 -3.66
N ASN A 66 -11.92 2.53 -3.70
CA ASN A 66 -13.06 2.27 -4.55
C ASN A 66 -13.74 3.60 -4.95
N ALA A 67 -14.96 3.52 -5.49
CA ALA A 67 -15.67 4.67 -6.03
C ALA A 67 -16.00 5.78 -5.01
N VAL A 68 -16.01 5.49 -3.70
CA VAL A 68 -16.32 6.50 -2.66
C VAL A 68 -15.08 7.17 -2.06
N ASN A 69 -13.88 6.64 -2.32
CA ASN A 69 -12.61 7.20 -1.87
C ASN A 69 -11.50 7.11 -2.96
N PRO A 70 -11.76 7.65 -4.17
CA PRO A 70 -10.88 7.45 -5.31
C PRO A 70 -9.48 8.02 -5.04
N TRP A 71 -8.45 7.23 -5.40
CA TRP A 71 -7.05 7.66 -5.34
C TRP A 71 -6.28 7.25 -6.58
N HIS A 72 -5.82 8.24 -7.35
CA HIS A 72 -5.10 8.04 -8.60
C HIS A 72 -3.58 8.26 -8.49
N GLY A 73 -3.12 8.77 -7.35
CA GLY A 73 -1.69 9.00 -7.11
C GLY A 73 -0.92 7.71 -6.84
N GLU A 74 0.39 7.86 -6.69
CA GLU A 74 1.23 6.77 -6.16
C GLU A 74 0.87 6.45 -4.71
N ILE A 75 1.19 5.23 -4.29
CA ILE A 75 1.04 4.78 -2.92
C ILE A 75 2.37 4.20 -2.47
N ARG A 76 2.90 4.73 -1.38
CA ARG A 76 4.14 4.27 -0.74
C ARG A 76 3.81 3.66 0.61
N ALA A 77 4.68 2.77 1.09
CA ALA A 77 4.54 2.16 2.40
C ALA A 77 5.88 2.06 3.14
N ILE A 78 5.81 2.11 4.46
CA ILE A 78 6.96 1.92 5.36
C ILE A 78 6.53 1.07 6.57
N SER A 79 7.47 0.29 7.10
CA SER A 79 7.29 -0.46 8.35
C SER A 79 8.57 -0.40 9.19
N ALA A 80 8.46 -0.77 10.47
CA ALA A 80 9.62 -0.97 11.34
C ALA A 80 10.35 -2.28 11.03
N GLY A 81 9.67 -3.27 10.44
CA GLY A 81 10.26 -4.54 10.04
C GLY A 81 10.10 -4.82 8.55
N THR A 82 9.98 -6.10 8.21
CA THR A 82 9.90 -6.59 6.84
C THR A 82 8.58 -7.31 6.53
N PRO A 83 7.41 -6.69 6.80
CA PRO A 83 6.13 -7.32 6.52
C PRO A 83 5.91 -7.51 5.01
N ALA A 84 5.17 -8.56 4.65
CA ALA A 84 4.64 -8.74 3.31
C ALA A 84 3.34 -7.94 3.16
N VAL A 85 3.20 -7.26 2.02
CA VAL A 85 2.00 -6.50 1.66
C VAL A 85 1.46 -7.07 0.35
N LEU A 86 0.21 -7.53 0.37
CA LEU A 86 -0.51 -8.02 -0.79
C LEU A 86 -1.31 -6.88 -1.44
N ILE A 87 -1.28 -6.81 -2.77
CA ILE A 87 -1.92 -5.75 -3.54
C ILE A 87 -2.76 -6.37 -4.67
N VAL A 88 -3.99 -5.86 -4.80
CA VAL A 88 -4.89 -6.13 -5.93
C VAL A 88 -5.40 -4.80 -6.48
N GLU A 89 -5.29 -4.55 -7.78
CA GLU A 89 -5.68 -3.30 -8.47
C GLU A 89 -6.47 -3.62 -9.75
N TRP A 90 -7.56 -2.86 -9.99
CA TRP A 90 -8.35 -2.94 -11.23
C TRP A 90 -8.46 -1.59 -11.94
#